data_AF-A0A5C9E629-F1
#
_entry.id   AF-A0A5C9E629-F1
#
_cell.length_a   1.000
_cell.length_b   1.000
_cell.length_c   1.000
_cell.angle_alpha   90.00
_cell.angle_beta   90.00
_cell.angle_gamma   90.00
#
_symmetry.space_group_name_H-M   'P 1'
#
loop_
_entity.id
_entity.type
_entity.pdbx_description
1 polymer ?
#
loop_
_entity_poly.entity_id
_entity_poly.type
_entity_poly.pdbx_seq_one_letter_code
_entity_poly.pdbx_strand_id
1 'polypeptide(L)'
;MSDNSEVSSTGVNIGRIVALFGGVILITSGVRFTYFGLLLATIMPVTGVILAIVGMLSGVGVLLGILTYPRWNVTSIVLIIISSIWGIFVSTGIFLGPILGVGGGIILLLSKRMSIGKRKLITLFLTILILILPLLGIIRSQSEDFQYIMVGDTKRQYLIHIPESYNGSDAVPLLLALHGGGGSAKSMRNANGFDAVADKYNFILVYPDGTGDMSYQFHTWNSGYIDAYAFKNNIDDVLFLSTLIDELLDTYNVNKSRVYMTGHSNGAMMTYRFGAEHPDSLAAIAPVSGSIGGRMSEESNLYVIPSPSEPLSVIHIHGRLDEQVLYEGGKGEKGFLTDRVDLSVNDSIQFWINHNNCSNSPSLEKSDNERIELARFGSGEKNTEVALITLLYGSHAWSNMSAEIALEEFYATSLAELIWIQVSQYSRV
;
A
#
# COMPACT_ATOMS: atom_id res chain seq x y z
N MET A 1 -61.23 14.81 35.98
CA MET A 1 -61.58 13.38 36.04
C MET A 1 -60.48 12.62 35.35
N SER A 2 -59.77 11.68 35.97
CA SER A 2 -59.47 11.43 37.40
C SER A 2 -58.41 10.31 37.38
N ASP A 3 -57.15 10.55 37.75
CA ASP A 3 -56.62 10.72 39.11
C ASP A 3 -56.50 9.38 39.88
N ASN A 4 -55.64 9.31 40.90
CA ASN A 4 -55.04 8.11 41.54
C ASN A 4 -53.87 7.52 40.70
N SER A 5 -52.59 7.46 41.13
CA SER A 5 -51.93 7.65 42.45
C SER A 5 -52.39 6.64 43.53
N GLU A 6 -51.60 6.16 44.50
CA GLU A 6 -50.30 6.54 45.10
C GLU A 6 -49.50 5.26 45.49
N VAL A 7 -48.15 5.22 45.58
CA VAL A 7 -47.29 5.48 46.78
C VAL A 7 -47.69 4.64 48.01
N SER A 8 -46.86 3.91 48.77
CA SER A 8 -45.41 3.57 48.77
C SER A 8 -45.24 2.17 49.44
N SER A 9 -44.16 1.64 50.04
CA SER A 9 -42.79 2.03 50.47
C SER A 9 -41.96 0.71 50.63
N THR A 10 -40.69 0.61 51.06
CA THR A 10 -39.68 1.48 51.70
C THR A 10 -38.29 1.25 51.05
N GLY A 11 -37.18 1.72 51.65
CA GLY A 11 -35.83 1.24 51.30
C GLY A 11 -34.68 2.26 51.22
N VAL A 12 -34.75 3.41 51.89
CA VAL A 12 -33.70 4.45 51.83
C VAL A 12 -32.63 4.23 52.90
N ASN A 13 -31.36 4.26 52.52
CA ASN A 13 -30.32 4.89 53.36
C ASN A 13 -29.18 5.48 52.50
N ILE A 14 -28.55 6.55 52.98
CA ILE A 14 -27.59 7.37 52.23
C ILE A 14 -26.24 7.34 52.96
N GLY A 15 -25.21 6.76 52.31
CA GLY A 15 -23.82 6.75 52.79
C GLY A 15 -22.90 7.43 51.77
N ARG A 16 -22.01 8.33 52.24
CA ARG A 16 -21.16 9.14 51.36
C ARG A 16 -19.83 8.45 51.00
N ILE A 17 -19.48 8.53 49.72
CA ILE A 17 -18.18 8.95 49.15
C ILE A 17 -16.95 8.84 50.08
N VAL A 18 -15.99 7.95 49.74
CA VAL A 18 -14.58 8.27 49.38
C VAL A 18 -13.77 6.96 49.16
N ALA A 19 -13.33 6.75 47.90
CA ALA A 19 -12.09 6.13 47.41
C ALA A 19 -11.56 4.73 47.85
N LEU A 20 -10.61 4.24 47.02
CA LEU A 20 -9.60 3.19 47.22
C LEU A 20 -9.97 1.70 47.04
N PHE A 21 -9.59 1.19 45.86
CA PHE A 21 -8.98 -0.13 45.55
C PHE A 21 -9.31 -1.38 46.41
N GLY A 22 -9.91 -2.38 45.73
CA GLY A 22 -9.45 -3.78 45.82
C GLY A 22 -10.41 -4.78 46.46
N GLY A 23 -10.33 -6.04 45.99
CA GLY A 23 -10.94 -7.20 46.66
C GLY A 23 -12.23 -7.74 46.03
N VAL A 24 -12.10 -8.54 44.96
CA VAL A 24 -13.16 -9.51 44.60
C VAL A 24 -13.04 -10.72 45.52
N ILE A 25 -14.05 -10.97 46.35
CA ILE A 25 -14.27 -12.28 46.96
C ILE A 25 -15.54 -12.86 46.34
N LEU A 26 -15.39 -13.93 45.56
CA LEU A 26 -16.50 -14.79 45.16
C LEU A 26 -16.06 -16.25 45.26
N ILE A 27 -16.75 -17.00 46.11
CA ILE A 27 -16.43 -18.37 46.48
C ILE A 27 -17.44 -19.31 45.83
N THR A 28 -16.96 -20.43 45.28
CA THR A 28 -17.72 -21.60 44.82
C THR A 28 -18.93 -21.40 43.90
N SER A 29 -18.75 -21.74 42.62
CA SER A 29 -19.48 -22.88 42.03
C SER A 29 -18.82 -23.31 40.70
N GLY A 30 -18.99 -24.57 40.31
CA GLY A 30 -18.25 -25.16 39.20
C GLY A 30 -18.86 -24.86 37.82
N VAL A 31 -18.35 -23.83 37.13
CA VAL A 31 -18.69 -23.53 35.72
C VAL A 31 -17.41 -23.53 34.87
N ARG A 32 -17.49 -24.05 33.64
CA ARG A 32 -16.35 -24.14 32.72
C ARG A 32 -16.02 -22.77 32.13
N PHE A 33 -14.85 -22.22 32.46
CA PHE A 33 -14.33 -21.00 31.85
C PHE A 33 -13.74 -21.27 30.45
N THR A 34 -14.55 -21.06 29.42
CA THR A 34 -14.09 -20.96 28.01
C THR A 34 -14.57 -19.69 27.29
N TYR A 35 -15.37 -18.84 27.94
CA TYR A 35 -16.07 -17.70 27.32
C TYR A 35 -15.83 -16.36 28.03
N PHE A 36 -14.58 -16.09 28.45
CA PHE A 36 -14.19 -14.78 28.99
C PHE A 36 -13.11 -14.05 28.16
N GLY A 37 -12.62 -14.67 27.07
CA GLY A 37 -11.59 -14.09 26.20
C GLY A 37 -12.12 -13.21 25.05
N LEU A 38 -13.43 -13.20 24.78
CA LEU A 38 -14.01 -12.54 23.59
C LEU A 38 -14.73 -11.21 23.85
N LEU A 39 -15.04 -10.86 25.10
CA LEU A 39 -15.89 -9.69 25.42
C LEU A 39 -15.12 -8.36 25.61
N LEU A 40 -13.81 -8.35 25.37
CA LEU A 40 -12.94 -7.16 25.52
C LEU A 40 -12.50 -6.55 24.18
N ALA A 41 -12.99 -7.08 23.05
CA ALA A 41 -12.53 -6.70 21.71
C ALA A 41 -13.33 -5.58 21.03
N THR A 42 -14.38 -5.05 21.66
CA THR A 42 -15.42 -4.23 20.99
C THR A 42 -15.59 -2.80 21.53
N ILE A 43 -14.68 -2.29 22.37
CA ILE A 43 -14.72 -0.89 22.86
C ILE A 43 -13.33 -0.23 22.82
N MET A 44 -13.23 0.85 22.05
CA MET A 44 -12.10 1.79 21.94
C MET A 44 -12.55 3.20 22.39
N PRO A 45 -11.66 4.18 22.68
CA PRO A 45 -10.20 4.14 22.76
C PRO A 45 -9.63 4.82 24.04
N VAL A 46 -9.23 4.07 25.08
CA VAL A 46 -8.30 4.56 26.15
C VAL A 46 -7.30 3.47 26.57
N THR A 47 -7.25 2.38 25.83
CA THR A 47 -7.04 1.06 26.44
C THR A 47 -5.61 0.56 26.45
N GLY A 48 -4.64 1.21 25.80
CA GLY A 48 -3.25 0.73 25.71
C GLY A 48 -2.57 0.54 27.08
N VAL A 49 -2.48 1.62 27.88
CA VAL A 49 -1.88 1.57 29.23
C VAL A 49 -2.71 0.71 30.19
N ILE A 50 -4.03 0.74 30.06
CA ILE A 50 -4.93 -0.04 30.92
C ILE A 50 -4.80 -1.55 30.63
N LEU A 51 -4.69 -1.96 29.35
CA LEU A 51 -4.43 -3.34 28.96
C LEU A 51 -3.03 -3.81 29.38
N ALA A 52 -2.02 -2.94 29.33
CA ALA A 52 -0.70 -3.26 29.86
C ALA A 52 -0.74 -3.50 31.38
N ILE A 53 -1.44 -2.66 32.14
CA ILE A 53 -1.62 -2.81 33.59
C ILE A 53 -2.47 -4.05 33.92
N VAL A 54 -3.57 -4.30 33.21
CA VAL A 54 -4.40 -5.50 33.37
C VAL A 54 -3.65 -6.77 32.95
N GLY A 55 -2.78 -6.70 31.95
CA GLY A 55 -1.86 -7.77 31.55
C GLY A 55 -0.83 -8.09 32.64
N MET A 56 -0.23 -7.07 33.25
CA MET A 56 0.65 -7.25 34.41
C MET A 56 -0.10 -7.82 35.63
N LEU A 57 -1.27 -7.27 35.98
CA LEU A 57 -2.06 -7.72 37.13
C LEU A 57 -2.61 -9.15 36.95
N SER A 58 -3.02 -9.53 35.73
CA SER A 58 -3.40 -10.91 35.42
C SER A 58 -2.20 -11.86 35.46
N GLY A 59 -1.02 -11.45 34.95
CA GLY A 59 0.23 -12.19 35.11
C GLY A 59 0.62 -12.42 36.58
N VAL A 60 0.46 -11.41 37.43
CA VAL A 60 0.69 -11.51 38.90
C VAL A 60 -0.36 -12.42 39.56
N GLY A 61 -1.64 -12.27 39.22
CA GLY A 61 -2.71 -13.14 39.74
C GLY A 61 -2.54 -14.61 39.34
N VAL A 62 -2.05 -14.86 38.13
CA VAL A 62 -1.65 -16.18 37.63
C VAL A 62 -0.46 -16.75 38.40
N LEU A 63 0.58 -15.95 38.67
CA LEU A 63 1.71 -16.35 39.51
C LEU A 63 1.28 -16.72 40.93
N LEU A 64 0.38 -15.95 41.54
CA LEU A 64 -0.22 -16.28 42.84
C LEU A 64 -1.09 -17.55 42.78
N GLY A 65 -1.83 -17.77 41.69
CA GLY A 65 -2.60 -19.00 41.44
C GLY A 65 -1.74 -20.26 41.27
N ILE A 66 -0.54 -20.13 40.68
CA ILE A 66 0.44 -21.20 40.57
C ILE A 66 1.07 -21.54 41.94
N LEU A 67 1.29 -20.53 42.79
CA LEU A 67 1.84 -20.71 44.14
C LEU A 67 0.83 -21.29 45.15
N THR A 68 -0.48 -21.13 44.90
CA THR A 68 -1.55 -21.52 45.85
C THR A 68 -2.26 -22.84 45.52
N TYR A 69 -2.25 -23.31 44.27
CA TYR A 69 -2.96 -24.55 43.87
C TYR A 69 -2.00 -25.71 43.49
N PRO A 70 -1.88 -26.78 44.31
CA PRO A 70 -0.86 -27.82 44.13
C PRO A 70 -1.01 -28.79 42.93
N ARG A 71 -1.88 -28.52 41.95
CA ARG A 71 -2.31 -29.49 40.91
C ARG A 71 -2.20 -29.01 39.46
N TRP A 72 -1.54 -27.88 39.19
CA TRP A 72 -1.19 -27.49 37.82
C TRP A 72 -0.18 -28.48 37.22
N ASN A 73 -0.47 -29.03 36.04
CA ASN A 73 0.52 -29.83 35.30
C ASN A 73 1.54 -28.91 34.60
N VAL A 74 2.74 -29.43 34.33
CA VAL A 74 3.85 -28.64 33.76
C VAL A 74 3.49 -28.02 32.41
N THR A 75 2.71 -28.73 31.58
CA THR A 75 2.25 -28.24 30.28
C THR A 75 1.37 -26.99 30.42
N SER A 76 0.43 -26.99 31.39
CA SER A 76 -0.40 -25.81 31.69
C SER A 76 0.44 -24.61 32.11
N ILE A 77 1.43 -24.80 33.00
CA ILE A 77 2.31 -23.71 33.46
C ILE A 77 3.12 -23.14 32.28
N VAL A 78 3.67 -24.00 31.42
CA VAL A 78 4.44 -23.57 30.24
C VAL A 78 3.58 -22.81 29.23
N LEU A 79 2.38 -23.32 28.90
CA LEU A 79 1.45 -22.65 27.97
C LEU A 79 1.00 -21.28 28.50
N ILE A 80 0.75 -21.17 29.80
CA ILE A 80 0.41 -19.92 30.48
C ILE A 80 1.57 -18.90 30.37
N ILE A 81 2.81 -19.30 30.67
CA ILE A 81 3.98 -18.41 30.57
C ILE A 81 4.20 -17.94 29.11
N ILE A 82 4.07 -18.84 28.13
CA ILE A 82 4.18 -18.50 26.70
C ILE A 82 3.08 -17.49 26.31
N SER A 83 1.84 -17.73 26.73
CA SER A 83 0.70 -16.83 26.48
C SER A 83 0.92 -15.43 27.06
N SER A 84 1.40 -15.32 28.31
CA SER A 84 1.69 -14.03 28.94
C SER A 84 2.83 -13.27 28.23
N ILE A 85 3.90 -13.96 27.84
CA ILE A 85 5.02 -13.34 27.10
C ILE A 85 4.55 -12.86 25.72
N TRP A 86 3.75 -13.65 25.01
CA TRP A 86 3.23 -13.30 23.70
C TRP A 86 2.28 -12.09 23.76
N GLY A 87 1.40 -12.01 24.76
CA GLY A 87 0.53 -10.86 24.98
C GLY A 87 1.29 -9.56 25.28
N ILE A 88 2.40 -9.62 26.02
CA ILE A 88 3.28 -8.46 26.26
C ILE A 88 3.98 -8.03 24.98
N PHE A 89 4.45 -8.99 24.16
CA PHE A 89 5.13 -8.70 22.90
C PHE A 89 4.19 -7.97 21.91
N VAL A 90 2.99 -8.50 21.70
CA VAL A 90 1.97 -7.93 20.80
C VAL A 90 1.46 -6.56 21.26
N SER A 91 1.41 -6.30 22.58
CA SER A 91 0.89 -5.04 23.13
C SER A 91 1.92 -3.91 23.28
N THR A 92 3.22 -4.18 23.13
CA THR A 92 4.28 -3.18 23.38
C THR A 92 5.33 -3.05 22.29
N GLY A 93 5.57 -4.07 21.45
CA GLY A 93 6.59 -4.04 20.40
C GLY A 93 8.06 -3.98 20.88
N ILE A 94 8.32 -4.00 22.19
CA ILE A 94 9.66 -3.86 22.77
C ILE A 94 10.30 -5.24 23.02
N PHE A 95 11.52 -5.43 22.52
CA PHE A 95 12.27 -6.68 22.63
C PHE A 95 12.88 -6.87 24.03
N LEU A 96 12.06 -7.33 24.98
CA LEU A 96 12.41 -7.43 26.41
C LEU A 96 13.33 -8.62 26.76
N GLY A 97 14.60 -8.51 26.33
CA GLY A 97 15.69 -9.43 26.71
C GLY A 97 15.77 -9.82 28.21
N PRO A 98 15.52 -8.91 29.18
CA PRO A 98 15.56 -9.25 30.60
C PRO A 98 14.54 -10.32 31.06
N ILE A 99 13.39 -10.46 30.37
CA ILE A 99 12.33 -11.41 30.76
C ILE A 99 12.78 -12.87 30.60
N LEU A 100 13.66 -13.14 29.62
CA LEU A 100 14.21 -14.48 29.39
C LEU A 100 15.04 -15.00 30.57
N GLY A 101 15.69 -14.12 31.33
CA GLY A 101 16.46 -14.50 32.52
C GLY A 101 15.61 -15.11 33.63
N VAL A 102 14.43 -14.52 33.90
CA VAL A 102 13.49 -15.01 34.92
C VAL A 102 12.85 -16.33 34.46
N GLY A 103 12.43 -16.41 33.20
CA GLY A 103 11.87 -17.63 32.61
C GLY A 103 12.84 -18.82 32.64
N GLY A 104 14.11 -18.58 32.26
CA GLY A 104 15.15 -19.61 32.28
C GLY A 104 15.42 -20.19 33.67
N GLY A 105 15.47 -19.34 34.70
CA GLY A 105 15.64 -19.78 36.09
C GLY A 105 14.51 -20.69 36.58
N ILE A 106 13.25 -20.36 36.26
CA ILE A 106 12.08 -21.16 36.62
C ILE A 106 12.10 -22.52 35.92
N ILE A 107 12.42 -22.56 34.62
CA ILE A 107 12.52 -23.82 33.85
C ILE A 107 13.64 -24.71 34.40
N LEU A 108 14.80 -24.15 34.76
CA LEU A 108 15.90 -24.89 35.40
C LEU A 108 15.49 -25.50 36.74
N LEU A 109 14.76 -24.76 37.59
CA LEU A 109 14.26 -25.26 38.87
C LEU A 109 13.24 -26.39 38.69
N LEU A 110 12.26 -26.22 37.80
CA LEU A 110 11.26 -27.26 37.47
C LEU A 110 11.91 -28.51 36.87
N SER A 111 13.01 -28.35 36.11
CA SER A 111 13.71 -29.48 35.47
C SER A 111 14.19 -30.55 36.45
N LYS A 112 14.51 -30.17 37.70
CA LYS A 112 15.01 -31.11 38.73
C LYS A 112 14.00 -32.20 39.10
N ARG A 113 12.69 -32.02 38.84
CA ARG A 113 11.64 -33.03 39.06
C ARG A 113 11.31 -33.88 37.82
N MET A 114 11.96 -33.66 36.67
CA MET A 114 11.69 -34.40 35.43
C MET A 114 12.65 -35.58 35.20
N SER A 115 12.22 -36.57 34.44
CA SER A 115 13.09 -37.66 33.95
C SER A 115 14.16 -37.14 32.97
N ILE A 116 15.29 -37.85 32.88
CA ILE A 116 16.48 -37.42 32.12
C ILE A 116 16.16 -37.15 30.64
N GLY A 117 15.32 -37.97 30.00
CA GLY A 117 14.90 -37.76 28.61
C GLY A 117 14.14 -36.45 28.39
N LYS A 118 13.24 -36.08 29.31
CA LYS A 118 12.48 -34.81 29.24
C LYS A 118 13.38 -33.58 29.46
N ARG A 119 14.43 -33.70 30.28
CA ARG A 119 15.45 -32.65 30.41
C ARG A 119 16.21 -32.44 29.10
N LYS A 120 16.71 -33.52 28.48
CA LYS A 120 17.42 -33.44 27.18
C LYS A 120 16.58 -32.77 26.09
N LEU A 121 15.30 -33.11 25.98
CA LEU A 121 14.39 -32.48 25.02
C LEU A 121 14.19 -30.97 25.25
N ILE A 122 13.96 -30.55 26.50
CA ILE A 122 13.76 -29.12 26.82
C ILE A 122 15.07 -28.32 26.65
N THR A 123 16.22 -28.88 27.02
CA THR A 123 17.52 -28.25 26.73
C THR A 123 17.75 -28.11 25.23
N LEU A 124 17.49 -29.14 24.43
CA LEU A 124 17.61 -29.08 22.97
C LEU A 124 16.69 -28.01 22.37
N PHE A 125 15.42 -27.97 22.80
CA PHE A 125 14.45 -26.96 22.34
C PHE A 125 14.90 -25.52 22.69
N LEU A 126 15.37 -25.29 23.92
CA LEU A 126 15.86 -23.97 24.33
C LEU A 126 17.14 -23.57 23.57
N THR A 127 18.08 -24.51 23.33
CA THR A 127 19.27 -24.24 22.51
C THR A 127 18.89 -23.89 21.08
N ILE A 128 17.95 -24.61 20.46
CA ILE A 128 17.44 -24.30 19.12
C ILE A 128 16.79 -22.91 19.09
N LEU A 129 15.94 -22.59 20.08
CA LEU A 129 15.30 -21.28 20.18
C LEU A 129 16.34 -20.14 20.33
N ILE A 130 17.35 -20.33 21.17
CA ILE A 130 18.45 -19.37 21.38
C ILE A 130 19.30 -19.18 20.11
N LEU A 131 19.46 -20.22 19.29
CA LEU A 131 20.15 -20.14 17.99
C LEU A 131 19.30 -19.49 16.88
N ILE A 132 17.97 -19.64 16.92
CA ILE A 132 17.05 -19.04 15.94
C ILE A 132 16.79 -17.55 16.21
N LEU A 133 16.77 -17.11 17.47
CA LEU A 133 16.55 -15.70 17.84
C LEU A 133 17.51 -14.68 17.16
N PRO A 134 18.84 -14.89 17.09
CA PRO A 134 19.72 -13.99 16.34
C PRO A 134 19.52 -14.08 14.82
N LEU A 135 19.10 -15.23 14.28
CA LEU A 135 18.74 -15.40 12.87
C LEU A 135 17.50 -14.56 12.50
N LEU A 136 16.51 -14.46 13.39
CA LEU A 136 15.37 -13.54 13.23
C LEU A 136 15.80 -12.07 13.33
N GLY A 137 16.79 -11.75 14.18
CA GLY A 137 17.38 -10.41 14.30
C GLY A 137 18.23 -9.97 13.10
N ILE A 138 18.56 -10.87 12.16
CA ILE A 138 19.28 -10.55 10.92
C ILE A 138 18.33 -10.03 9.82
N ILE A 139 17.00 -10.08 10.02
CA ILE A 139 16.03 -9.29 9.25
C ILE A 139 16.10 -7.82 9.69
N ARG A 140 17.26 -7.20 9.44
CA ARG A 140 17.40 -5.76 9.36
C ARG A 140 16.54 -5.33 8.18
N SER A 141 15.49 -4.57 8.45
CA SER A 141 14.87 -3.77 7.38
C SER A 141 15.97 -2.91 6.78
N GLN A 142 16.25 -3.09 5.49
CA GLN A 142 16.89 -2.02 4.73
C GLN A 142 15.92 -0.86 4.74
N SER A 143 16.29 0.20 5.46
CA SER A 143 15.68 1.51 5.29
C SER A 143 16.03 1.98 3.89
N GLU A 144 15.12 1.76 2.93
CA GLU A 144 15.19 2.43 1.64
C GLU A 144 15.15 3.94 1.90
N ASP A 145 16.10 4.66 1.31
CA ASP A 145 16.36 6.06 1.65
C ASP A 145 15.36 6.96 0.93
N PHE A 146 14.15 7.03 1.49
CA PHE A 146 13.10 7.95 1.07
C PHE A 146 13.63 9.38 1.09
N GLN A 147 13.61 10.01 -0.08
CA GLN A 147 13.84 11.44 -0.22
C GLN A 147 12.54 12.18 0.06
N TYR A 148 12.64 13.45 0.45
CA TYR A 148 11.51 14.25 0.91
C TYR A 148 11.51 15.62 0.27
N ILE A 149 10.32 16.14 0.00
CA ILE A 149 10.10 17.47 -0.56
C ILE A 149 8.96 18.17 0.19
N MET A 150 9.03 19.49 0.31
CA MET A 150 7.97 20.30 0.91
C MET A 150 7.07 20.85 -0.20
N VAL A 151 5.77 20.54 -0.13
CA VAL A 151 4.75 21.01 -1.06
C VAL A 151 3.83 21.93 -0.26
N GLY A 152 4.14 23.23 -0.29
CA GLY A 152 3.67 24.16 0.73
C GLY A 152 4.11 23.67 2.12
N ASP A 153 3.17 23.66 3.08
CA ASP A 153 3.41 23.15 4.44
C ASP A 153 3.42 21.60 4.55
N THR A 154 3.14 20.87 3.46
CA THR A 154 3.03 19.40 3.49
C THR A 154 4.33 18.73 3.08
N LYS A 155 4.89 17.90 3.98
CA LYS A 155 6.03 17.03 3.66
C LYS A 155 5.57 15.82 2.84
N ARG A 156 6.00 15.74 1.58
CA ARG A 156 5.82 14.57 0.71
C ARG A 156 7.11 13.75 0.63
N GLN A 157 7.02 12.52 0.12
CA GLN A 157 8.16 11.60 0.00
C GLN A 157 8.18 10.88 -1.34
N TYR A 158 9.36 10.43 -1.75
CA TYR A 158 9.58 9.67 -2.98
C TYR A 158 10.80 8.75 -2.81
N LEU A 159 10.87 7.71 -3.66
CA LEU A 159 12.11 6.98 -3.90
C LEU A 159 12.69 7.44 -5.23
N ILE A 160 14.01 7.47 -5.34
CA ILE A 160 14.73 7.76 -6.58
C ILE A 160 15.71 6.62 -6.86
N HIS A 161 15.81 6.25 -8.13
CA HIS A 161 16.87 5.40 -8.67
C HIS A 161 17.68 6.26 -9.66
N ILE A 162 18.98 6.38 -9.37
CA ILE A 162 19.97 7.04 -10.22
C ILE A 162 20.85 5.92 -10.78
N PRO A 163 20.91 5.75 -12.11
CA PRO A 163 21.64 4.62 -12.70
C PRO A 163 23.15 4.78 -12.50
N GLU A 164 23.88 3.67 -12.37
CA GLU A 164 25.35 3.70 -12.12
C GLU A 164 26.14 4.43 -13.23
N SER A 165 25.55 4.59 -14.42
CA SER A 165 26.11 5.28 -15.58
C SER A 165 25.90 6.82 -15.57
N TYR A 166 25.09 7.36 -14.65
CA TYR A 166 24.88 8.81 -14.54
C TYR A 166 26.06 9.50 -13.85
N ASN A 167 26.72 10.38 -14.60
CA ASN A 167 27.95 11.08 -14.19
C ASN A 167 27.73 12.59 -13.91
N GLY A 168 26.49 13.09 -14.00
CA GLY A 168 26.14 14.51 -13.89
C GLY A 168 26.61 15.43 -15.02
N SER A 169 27.42 14.95 -15.96
CA SER A 169 27.98 15.72 -17.07
C SER A 169 27.07 15.69 -18.30
N ASP A 170 26.46 14.53 -18.58
CA ASP A 170 25.53 14.33 -19.68
C ASP A 170 24.07 14.51 -19.23
N ALA A 171 23.25 15.17 -20.06
CA ALA A 171 21.85 15.45 -19.77
C ALA A 171 20.94 14.23 -20.02
N VAL A 172 20.56 13.52 -18.96
CA VAL A 172 19.79 12.27 -19.04
C VAL A 172 18.26 12.52 -19.00
N PRO A 173 17.42 11.59 -19.48
CA PRO A 173 15.97 11.69 -19.31
C PRO A 173 15.51 11.46 -17.87
N LEU A 174 14.25 11.80 -17.60
CA LEU A 174 13.58 11.58 -16.31
C LEU A 174 12.23 10.86 -16.52
N LEU A 175 11.97 9.79 -15.76
CA LEU A 175 10.70 9.07 -15.74
C LEU A 175 10.11 9.06 -14.32
N LEU A 176 8.86 9.51 -14.17
CA LEU A 176 8.08 9.36 -12.93
C LEU A 176 7.13 8.16 -13.07
N ALA A 177 7.14 7.24 -12.10
CA ALA A 177 6.31 6.03 -12.08
C ALA A 177 5.35 6.02 -10.88
N LEU A 178 4.05 6.22 -11.15
CA LEU A 178 3.01 6.40 -10.12
C LEU A 178 2.33 5.07 -9.73
N HIS A 179 2.38 4.71 -8.44
CA HIS A 179 1.81 3.47 -7.94
C HIS A 179 0.27 3.40 -8.06
N GLY A 180 -0.28 2.19 -8.15
CA GLY A 180 -1.72 1.94 -8.10
C GLY A 180 -2.37 2.30 -6.75
N GLY A 181 -3.70 2.37 -6.72
CA GLY A 181 -4.45 2.72 -5.51
C GLY A 181 -4.30 1.65 -4.43
N GLY A 182 -3.98 2.06 -3.21
CA GLY A 182 -3.61 1.17 -2.12
C GLY A 182 -2.15 0.67 -2.18
N GLY A 183 -1.35 1.18 -3.13
CA GLY A 183 0.09 0.92 -3.21
C GLY A 183 0.93 1.95 -2.45
N SER A 184 2.22 1.99 -2.79
CA SER A 184 3.19 3.01 -2.37
C SER A 184 4.33 3.12 -3.39
N ALA A 185 5.18 4.14 -3.27
CA ALA A 185 6.44 4.23 -4.02
C ALA A 185 7.26 2.94 -3.95
N LYS A 186 7.35 2.34 -2.75
CA LYS A 186 8.05 1.06 -2.51
C LYS A 186 7.42 -0.10 -3.29
N SER A 187 6.09 -0.19 -3.38
CA SER A 187 5.44 -1.29 -4.12
C SER A 187 5.62 -1.14 -5.64
N MET A 188 5.54 0.08 -6.18
CA MET A 188 5.81 0.34 -7.61
C MET A 188 7.27 0.00 -7.97
N ARG A 189 8.24 0.35 -7.13
CA ARG A 189 9.65 -0.03 -7.32
C ARG A 189 9.85 -1.55 -7.35
N ASN A 190 9.37 -2.25 -6.31
CA ASN A 190 9.67 -3.66 -6.11
C ASN A 190 8.93 -4.61 -7.07
N ALA A 191 7.78 -4.21 -7.64
CA ALA A 191 6.97 -5.10 -8.47
C ALA A 191 7.41 -5.20 -9.94
N ASN A 192 8.09 -4.17 -10.46
CA ASN A 192 8.00 -3.85 -11.90
C ASN A 192 9.34 -3.80 -12.66
N GLY A 193 10.47 -3.90 -11.98
CA GLY A 193 11.80 -4.04 -12.61
C GLY A 193 12.38 -2.78 -13.26
N PHE A 194 11.72 -1.61 -13.14
CA PHE A 194 12.15 -0.36 -13.78
C PHE A 194 13.58 0.07 -13.42
N ASP A 195 14.09 -0.21 -12.21
CA ASP A 195 15.49 0.11 -11.82
C ASP A 195 16.50 -0.45 -12.85
N ALA A 196 16.38 -1.73 -13.23
CA ALA A 196 17.26 -2.35 -14.22
C ALA A 196 17.08 -1.79 -15.65
N VAL A 197 15.91 -1.20 -15.95
CA VAL A 197 15.65 -0.50 -17.21
C VAL A 197 16.31 0.89 -17.18
N ALA A 198 16.26 1.58 -16.04
CA ALA A 198 16.97 2.84 -15.81
C ALA A 198 18.49 2.67 -15.94
N ASP A 199 19.06 1.61 -15.35
CA ASP A 199 20.46 1.22 -15.50
C ASP A 199 20.83 0.93 -16.97
N LYS A 200 20.01 0.14 -17.67
CA LYS A 200 20.25 -0.26 -19.07
C LYS A 200 20.21 0.91 -20.06
N TYR A 201 19.34 1.89 -19.85
CA TYR A 201 19.10 2.99 -20.80
C TYR A 201 19.55 4.37 -20.32
N ASN A 202 20.15 4.47 -19.13
CA ASN A 202 20.67 5.68 -18.50
C ASN A 202 19.65 6.84 -18.45
N PHE A 203 18.61 6.66 -17.62
CA PHE A 203 17.67 7.72 -17.24
C PHE A 203 17.46 7.74 -15.73
N ILE A 204 17.16 8.91 -15.17
CA ILE A 204 16.79 9.03 -13.75
C ILE A 204 15.33 8.59 -13.61
N LEU A 205 15.08 7.76 -12.60
CA LEU A 205 13.78 7.15 -12.35
C LEU A 205 13.29 7.53 -10.95
N VAL A 206 12.06 8.01 -10.86
CA VAL A 206 11.46 8.46 -9.60
C VAL A 206 10.13 7.76 -9.36
N TYR A 207 9.92 7.38 -8.11
CA TYR A 207 8.71 6.77 -7.59
C TYR A 207 8.10 7.71 -6.53
N PRO A 208 7.23 8.65 -6.94
CA PRO A 208 6.50 9.52 -6.01
C PRO A 208 5.54 8.70 -5.15
N ASP A 209 5.34 9.10 -3.90
CA ASP A 209 4.42 8.43 -2.97
C ASP A 209 3.14 9.27 -2.80
N GLY A 210 1.98 8.61 -2.93
CA GLY A 210 0.65 9.21 -2.80
C GLY A 210 0.30 9.55 -1.34
N THR A 211 -0.99 9.61 -1.01
CA THR A 211 -1.45 9.85 0.37
C THR A 211 -2.51 8.85 0.84
N GLY A 212 -2.53 8.59 2.15
CA GLY A 212 -3.38 7.58 2.79
C GLY A 212 -3.43 7.73 4.31
N ASP A 213 -4.22 6.87 4.97
CA ASP A 213 -4.42 6.88 6.43
C ASP A 213 -4.02 5.54 7.08
N MET A 214 -3.93 5.52 8.41
CA MET A 214 -3.80 4.32 9.24
C MET A 214 -2.59 3.44 8.89
N SER A 215 -1.39 4.06 8.91
CA SER A 215 -0.03 3.46 8.90
C SER A 215 0.64 3.14 7.55
N TYR A 216 0.82 4.16 6.70
CA TYR A 216 1.84 4.24 5.63
C TYR A 216 1.86 3.13 4.56
N GLN A 217 0.79 2.33 4.44
CA GLN A 217 0.78 1.13 3.58
C GLN A 217 -0.22 1.19 2.42
N PHE A 218 -1.21 2.08 2.46
CA PHE A 218 -2.27 2.19 1.46
C PHE A 218 -2.39 3.63 0.97
N HIS A 219 -1.57 4.03 0.00
CA HIS A 219 -1.57 5.36 -0.57
C HIS A 219 -2.41 5.43 -1.86
N THR A 220 -2.92 6.62 -2.16
CA THR A 220 -3.79 6.92 -3.30
C THR A 220 -3.46 8.28 -3.89
N TRP A 221 -3.93 8.52 -5.12
CA TRP A 221 -3.78 9.77 -5.87
C TRP A 221 -5.13 10.46 -6.04
N ASN A 222 -5.15 11.79 -5.94
CA ASN A 222 -6.31 12.61 -6.25
C ASN A 222 -6.51 12.77 -7.76
N SER A 223 -6.88 11.68 -8.43
CA SER A 223 -7.19 11.66 -9.87
C SER A 223 -8.61 12.17 -10.19
N GLY A 224 -9.20 13.00 -9.32
CA GLY A 224 -10.47 13.72 -9.55
C GLY A 224 -11.78 12.96 -9.28
N TYR A 225 -11.78 11.61 -9.28
CA TYR A 225 -13.02 10.82 -9.10
C TYR A 225 -12.88 9.49 -8.34
N ILE A 226 -11.69 9.17 -7.83
CA ILE A 226 -11.46 7.98 -7.00
C ILE A 226 -11.79 8.34 -5.55
N ASP A 227 -12.90 7.79 -5.00
CA ASP A 227 -13.42 8.06 -3.66
C ASP A 227 -12.56 7.46 -2.52
N ALA A 228 -11.27 7.79 -2.50
CA ALA A 228 -10.27 7.36 -1.54
C ALA A 228 -9.63 8.56 -0.82
N TYR A 229 -8.62 8.31 0.02
CA TYR A 229 -8.05 9.32 0.94
C TYR A 229 -7.63 10.62 0.23
N ALA A 230 -6.88 10.51 -0.87
CA ALA A 230 -6.31 11.68 -1.54
C ALA A 230 -7.41 12.61 -2.10
N PHE A 231 -8.47 12.04 -2.68
CA PHE A 231 -9.64 12.80 -3.12
C PHE A 231 -10.43 13.36 -1.94
N LYS A 232 -10.73 12.54 -0.92
CA LYS A 232 -11.54 12.91 0.26
C LYS A 232 -10.95 14.06 1.08
N ASN A 233 -9.63 14.18 1.10
CA ASN A 233 -8.92 15.26 1.79
C ASN A 233 -8.49 16.40 0.84
N ASN A 234 -8.94 16.38 -0.42
CA ASN A 234 -8.57 17.33 -1.48
C ASN A 234 -7.05 17.57 -1.56
N ILE A 235 -6.28 16.48 -1.59
CA ILE A 235 -4.82 16.52 -1.66
C ILE A 235 -4.41 16.99 -3.06
N ASP A 236 -3.52 17.99 -3.11
CA ASP A 236 -2.99 18.50 -4.36
C ASP A 236 -1.78 17.66 -4.83
N ASP A 237 -2.11 16.51 -5.42
CA ASP A 237 -1.12 15.65 -6.07
C ASP A 237 -0.59 16.23 -7.39
N VAL A 238 -1.27 17.21 -8.00
CA VAL A 238 -0.77 17.89 -9.21
C VAL A 238 0.39 18.80 -8.82
N LEU A 239 0.20 19.67 -7.83
CA LEU A 239 1.23 20.55 -7.29
C LEU A 239 2.42 19.76 -6.72
N PHE A 240 2.19 18.60 -6.10
CA PHE A 240 3.29 17.74 -5.66
C PHE A 240 4.13 17.24 -6.84
N LEU A 241 3.50 16.73 -7.90
CA LEU A 241 4.21 16.17 -9.04
C LEU A 241 4.95 17.24 -9.86
N SER A 242 4.41 18.45 -10.00
CA SER A 242 5.12 19.56 -10.65
C SER A 242 6.29 20.06 -9.81
N THR A 243 6.08 20.33 -8.52
CA THR A 243 7.15 20.76 -7.59
C THR A 243 8.27 19.71 -7.50
N LEU A 244 7.94 18.41 -7.57
CA LEU A 244 8.93 17.34 -7.60
C LEU A 244 9.69 17.29 -8.92
N ILE A 245 9.03 17.51 -10.07
CA ILE A 245 9.73 17.63 -11.36
C ILE A 245 10.71 18.82 -11.30
N ASP A 246 10.28 20.00 -10.87
CA ASP A 246 11.14 21.19 -10.80
C ASP A 246 12.39 20.97 -9.92
N GLU A 247 12.23 20.44 -8.70
CA GLU A 247 13.34 20.10 -7.80
C GLU A 247 14.34 19.13 -8.45
N LEU A 248 13.85 18.11 -9.18
CA LEU A 248 14.70 17.15 -9.88
C LEU A 248 15.42 17.77 -11.08
N LEU A 249 14.76 18.68 -11.80
CA LEU A 249 15.29 19.39 -12.96
C LEU A 249 16.33 20.45 -12.61
N ASP A 250 16.41 20.87 -11.35
CA ASP A 250 17.41 21.81 -10.84
C ASP A 250 18.49 21.11 -9.97
N THR A 251 18.18 19.95 -9.37
CA THR A 251 19.16 19.10 -8.64
C THR A 251 20.03 18.26 -9.58
N TYR A 252 19.48 17.77 -10.69
CA TYR A 252 20.14 16.85 -11.60
C TYR A 252 20.25 17.42 -13.02
N ASN A 253 21.28 16.99 -13.76
CA ASN A 253 21.44 17.29 -15.17
C ASN A 253 20.45 16.46 -15.99
N VAL A 254 19.19 16.88 -15.97
CA VAL A 254 18.09 16.25 -16.71
C VAL A 254 17.79 17.04 -17.97
N ASN A 255 17.59 16.33 -19.07
CA ASN A 255 17.10 16.89 -20.32
C ASN A 255 15.63 17.33 -20.13
N LYS A 256 15.39 18.64 -19.97
CA LYS A 256 14.06 19.25 -19.76
C LYS A 256 13.08 19.10 -20.96
N SER A 257 13.52 18.47 -22.06
CA SER A 257 12.67 18.02 -23.18
C SER A 257 12.41 16.50 -23.20
N ARG A 258 12.94 15.73 -22.25
CA ARG A 258 12.76 14.27 -22.12
C ARG A 258 12.36 13.87 -20.69
N VAL A 259 11.30 14.52 -20.21
CA VAL A 259 10.59 14.16 -18.97
C VAL A 259 9.34 13.37 -19.35
N TYR A 260 9.11 12.25 -18.68
CA TYR A 260 8.02 11.31 -18.97
C TYR A 260 7.29 10.92 -17.68
N MET A 261 6.02 10.52 -17.79
CA MET A 261 5.27 9.98 -16.66
C MET A 261 4.50 8.71 -17.04
N THR A 262 4.59 7.69 -16.19
CA THR A 262 3.82 6.45 -16.26
C THR A 262 3.14 6.19 -14.92
N GLY A 263 2.13 5.34 -14.92
CA GLY A 263 1.42 4.96 -13.71
C GLY A 263 0.52 3.77 -13.94
N HIS A 264 0.07 3.16 -12.84
CA HIS A 264 -0.85 2.02 -12.86
C HIS A 264 -2.19 2.37 -12.22
N SER A 265 -3.33 1.92 -12.77
CA SER A 265 -4.63 2.03 -12.10
C SER A 265 -4.97 3.49 -11.69
N ASN A 266 -5.27 3.77 -10.42
CA ASN A 266 -5.40 5.15 -9.91
C ASN A 266 -4.16 6.04 -10.16
N GLY A 267 -2.95 5.47 -10.20
CA GLY A 267 -1.74 6.15 -10.66
C GLY A 267 -1.74 6.44 -12.16
N ALA A 268 -2.33 5.59 -13.00
CA ALA A 268 -2.51 5.85 -14.44
C ALA A 268 -3.56 6.94 -14.69
N MET A 269 -4.63 6.96 -13.90
CA MET A 269 -5.62 8.05 -13.88
C MET A 269 -4.97 9.37 -13.44
N MET A 270 -4.02 9.32 -12.49
CA MET A 270 -3.22 10.49 -12.09
C MET A 270 -2.24 10.93 -13.17
N THR A 271 -1.57 10.00 -13.87
CA THR A 271 -0.74 10.28 -15.05
C THR A 271 -1.54 10.99 -16.15
N TYR A 272 -2.77 10.55 -16.40
CA TYR A 272 -3.68 11.24 -17.33
C TYR A 272 -4.05 12.65 -16.84
N ARG A 273 -4.39 12.81 -15.56
CA ARG A 273 -4.73 14.12 -14.97
C ARG A 273 -3.55 15.09 -15.06
N PHE A 274 -2.37 14.66 -14.63
CA PHE A 274 -1.16 15.49 -14.67
C PHE A 274 -0.75 15.85 -16.10
N GLY A 275 -0.78 14.90 -17.04
CA GLY A 275 -0.49 15.18 -18.45
C GLY A 275 -1.47 16.14 -19.13
N ALA A 276 -2.69 16.30 -18.58
CA ALA A 276 -3.64 17.30 -19.05
C ALA A 276 -3.51 18.67 -18.38
N GLU A 277 -3.11 18.72 -17.10
CA GLU A 277 -2.89 19.98 -16.38
C GLU A 277 -1.49 20.58 -16.64
N HIS A 278 -0.50 19.75 -16.97
CA HIS A 278 0.90 20.12 -17.26
C HIS A 278 1.48 19.44 -18.53
N PRO A 279 0.86 19.60 -19.72
CA PRO A 279 1.38 19.04 -20.97
C PRO A 279 2.73 19.67 -21.38
N ASP A 280 2.99 20.90 -20.95
CA ASP A 280 4.24 21.64 -21.19
C ASP A 280 5.46 21.05 -20.46
N SER A 281 5.19 20.25 -19.42
CA SER A 281 6.19 19.70 -18.50
C SER A 281 6.64 18.29 -18.88
N LEU A 282 6.03 17.70 -19.91
CA LEU A 282 6.24 16.30 -20.33
C LEU A 282 6.45 16.19 -21.84
N ALA A 283 7.16 15.15 -22.28
CA ALA A 283 7.32 14.80 -23.68
C ALA A 283 6.37 13.66 -24.11
N ALA A 284 6.01 12.77 -23.19
CA ALA A 284 4.99 11.74 -23.37
C ALA A 284 4.47 11.19 -22.03
N ILE A 285 3.27 10.63 -22.03
CA ILE A 285 2.72 9.84 -20.92
C ILE A 285 2.42 8.39 -21.31
N ALA A 286 2.58 7.47 -20.36
CA ALA A 286 2.26 6.04 -20.52
C ALA A 286 1.37 5.52 -19.38
N PRO A 287 0.05 5.81 -19.38
CA PRO A 287 -0.90 5.30 -18.40
C PRO A 287 -1.24 3.81 -18.64
N VAL A 288 -1.17 3.00 -17.57
CA VAL A 288 -1.41 1.54 -17.62
C VAL A 288 -2.65 1.13 -16.81
N SER A 289 -3.65 0.50 -17.45
CA SER A 289 -4.92 0.09 -16.84
C SER A 289 -5.63 1.24 -16.08
N GLY A 290 -5.68 2.42 -16.70
CA GLY A 290 -6.39 3.60 -16.19
C GLY A 290 -7.49 4.08 -17.13
N SER A 291 -8.13 5.20 -16.77
CA SER A 291 -9.12 5.89 -17.61
C SER A 291 -9.06 7.40 -17.36
N ILE A 292 -9.39 8.21 -18.39
CA ILE A 292 -9.41 9.69 -18.30
C ILE A 292 -10.53 10.25 -17.42
N GLY A 293 -11.47 9.41 -16.99
CA GLY A 293 -12.66 9.90 -16.29
C GLY A 293 -13.62 8.79 -15.91
N GLY A 294 -14.66 9.18 -15.18
CA GLY A 294 -15.61 8.27 -14.60
C GLY A 294 -16.49 8.94 -13.55
N ARG A 295 -17.20 8.11 -12.78
CA ARG A 295 -18.11 8.51 -11.71
C ARG A 295 -17.80 7.69 -10.46
N MET A 296 -17.93 8.29 -9.28
CA MET A 296 -17.77 7.58 -7.98
C MET A 296 -18.88 6.55 -7.75
N SER A 297 -20.07 6.83 -8.30
CA SER A 297 -21.26 5.98 -8.37
C SER A 297 -22.07 6.32 -9.63
N GLU A 298 -23.01 5.48 -10.05
CA GLU A 298 -23.90 5.78 -11.19
C GLU A 298 -24.67 7.12 -11.03
N GLU A 299 -25.00 7.49 -9.79
CA GLU A 299 -25.68 8.75 -9.44
C GLU A 299 -24.74 9.98 -9.43
N SER A 300 -23.42 9.77 -9.35
CA SER A 300 -22.43 10.84 -9.29
C SER A 300 -22.24 11.53 -10.64
N ASN A 301 -21.89 12.81 -10.65
CA ASN A 301 -21.52 13.53 -11.86
C ASN A 301 -20.32 12.86 -12.56
N LEU A 302 -20.29 12.91 -13.89
CA LEU A 302 -19.14 12.49 -14.68
C LEU A 302 -18.00 13.49 -14.50
N TYR A 303 -16.86 13.01 -14.01
CA TYR A 303 -15.57 13.68 -14.11
C TYR A 303 -14.86 13.20 -15.38
N VAL A 304 -14.16 14.12 -16.04
CA VAL A 304 -13.14 13.86 -17.06
C VAL A 304 -11.98 14.80 -16.78
N ILE A 305 -10.74 14.41 -17.09
CA ILE A 305 -9.60 15.33 -17.11
C ILE A 305 -9.90 16.60 -17.92
N PRO A 306 -9.31 17.76 -17.56
CA PRO A 306 -9.48 18.98 -18.35
C PRO A 306 -8.93 18.83 -19.77
N SER A 307 -9.41 19.67 -20.69
CA SER A 307 -8.77 19.81 -22.01
C SER A 307 -7.36 20.40 -21.82
N PRO A 308 -6.29 19.73 -22.28
CA PRO A 308 -4.93 20.24 -22.12
C PRO A 308 -4.69 21.55 -22.89
N SER A 309 -3.69 22.33 -22.49
CA SER A 309 -3.30 23.58 -23.14
C SER A 309 -2.55 23.41 -24.47
N GLU A 310 -1.95 22.23 -24.70
CA GLU A 310 -1.28 21.86 -25.94
C GLU A 310 -1.33 20.33 -26.19
N PRO A 311 -1.03 19.83 -27.41
CA PRO A 311 -0.93 18.39 -27.68
C PRO A 311 0.19 17.71 -26.89
N LEU A 312 -0.03 16.47 -26.46
CA LEU A 312 0.94 15.65 -25.72
C LEU A 312 0.88 14.19 -26.20
N SER A 313 2.03 13.55 -26.43
CA SER A 313 2.04 12.13 -26.85
C SER A 313 1.56 11.19 -25.74
N VAL A 314 0.67 10.26 -26.06
CA VAL A 314 0.01 9.35 -25.11
C VAL A 314 0.14 7.91 -25.57
N ILE A 315 0.72 7.04 -24.74
CA ILE A 315 0.89 5.61 -25.00
C ILE A 315 0.14 4.83 -23.93
N HIS A 316 -1.15 4.61 -24.15
CA HIS A 316 -1.99 3.86 -23.24
C HIS A 316 -1.67 2.36 -23.31
N ILE A 317 -1.66 1.66 -22.17
CA ILE A 317 -1.51 0.21 -22.11
C ILE A 317 -2.66 -0.39 -21.28
N HIS A 318 -3.38 -1.38 -21.80
CA HIS A 318 -4.50 -2.00 -21.06
C HIS A 318 -4.59 -3.52 -21.23
N GLY A 319 -5.01 -4.19 -20.17
CA GLY A 319 -5.42 -5.60 -20.22
C GLY A 319 -6.81 -5.76 -20.86
N ARG A 320 -6.94 -6.59 -21.89
CA ARG A 320 -8.25 -6.89 -22.50
C ARG A 320 -9.17 -7.67 -21.54
N LEU A 321 -8.59 -8.31 -20.52
CA LEU A 321 -9.27 -9.03 -19.43
C LEU A 321 -9.14 -8.29 -18.08
N ASP A 322 -9.10 -6.96 -18.11
CA ASP A 322 -9.11 -6.14 -16.88
C ASP A 322 -10.50 -6.14 -16.24
N GLU A 323 -10.56 -6.59 -14.97
CA GLU A 323 -11.80 -6.74 -14.18
C GLU A 323 -11.98 -5.64 -13.12
N GLN A 324 -11.06 -4.66 -13.06
CA GLN A 324 -11.12 -3.53 -12.11
C GLN A 324 -11.33 -2.18 -12.79
N VAL A 325 -10.71 -1.97 -13.95
CA VAL A 325 -10.98 -0.85 -14.87
C VAL A 325 -11.34 -1.54 -16.17
N LEU A 326 -12.63 -1.64 -16.49
CA LEU A 326 -13.07 -2.47 -17.62
C LEU A 326 -12.61 -1.84 -18.94
N TYR A 327 -12.07 -2.65 -19.85
CA TYR A 327 -11.60 -2.17 -21.16
C TYR A 327 -12.72 -1.43 -21.94
N GLU A 328 -13.94 -1.98 -21.92
CA GLU A 328 -15.13 -1.39 -22.55
C GLU A 328 -15.82 -0.32 -21.68
N GLY A 329 -15.20 0.07 -20.56
CA GLY A 329 -15.77 0.99 -19.57
C GLY A 329 -16.85 0.34 -18.71
N GLY A 330 -17.45 1.15 -17.83
CA GLY A 330 -18.50 0.70 -16.92
C GLY A 330 -18.01 0.37 -15.51
N LYS A 331 -18.76 -0.51 -14.82
CA LYS A 331 -18.60 -0.81 -13.39
C LYS A 331 -17.74 -2.05 -13.17
N GLY A 332 -16.52 -1.89 -12.65
CA GLY A 332 -15.57 -2.98 -12.45
C GLY A 332 -15.95 -3.93 -11.31
N GLU A 333 -16.30 -5.19 -11.63
CA GLU A 333 -16.80 -6.19 -10.66
C GLU A 333 -15.83 -6.48 -9.51
N LYS A 334 -14.52 -6.29 -9.71
CA LYS A 334 -13.45 -6.57 -8.73
C LYS A 334 -12.66 -5.33 -8.32
N GLY A 335 -13.16 -4.13 -8.65
CA GLY A 335 -12.48 -2.86 -8.35
C GLY A 335 -12.33 -2.58 -6.86
N PHE A 336 -11.22 -1.93 -6.46
CA PHE A 336 -10.97 -1.46 -5.08
C PHE A 336 -12.09 -0.58 -4.50
N LEU A 337 -12.88 0.08 -5.35
CA LEU A 337 -14.13 0.76 -5.01
C LEU A 337 -15.23 0.20 -5.91
N THR A 338 -16.16 -0.57 -5.35
CA THR A 338 -17.11 -1.40 -6.12
C THR A 338 -18.18 -0.63 -6.88
N ASP A 339 -18.46 0.62 -6.51
CA ASP A 339 -19.50 1.44 -7.14
C ASP A 339 -19.02 2.37 -8.24
N ARG A 340 -17.70 2.45 -8.45
CA ARG A 340 -17.08 3.31 -9.48
C ARG A 340 -17.49 2.85 -10.89
N VAL A 341 -17.73 3.83 -11.77
CA VAL A 341 -18.02 3.62 -13.19
C VAL A 341 -16.98 4.37 -14.01
N ASP A 342 -16.13 3.66 -14.75
CA ASP A 342 -15.06 4.26 -15.57
C ASP A 342 -15.50 4.52 -17.02
N LEU A 343 -14.91 5.52 -17.67
CA LEU A 343 -14.96 5.66 -19.13
C LEU A 343 -14.10 4.57 -19.79
N SER A 344 -14.45 4.16 -21.00
CA SER A 344 -13.78 3.05 -21.70
C SER A 344 -12.35 3.41 -22.16
N VAL A 345 -11.60 2.39 -22.58
CA VAL A 345 -10.32 2.56 -23.29
C VAL A 345 -10.53 3.23 -24.65
N ASN A 346 -11.69 3.05 -25.29
CA ASN A 346 -12.03 3.75 -26.52
C ASN A 346 -12.25 5.26 -26.27
N ASP A 347 -13.04 5.63 -25.26
CA ASP A 347 -13.16 7.04 -24.82
C ASP A 347 -11.78 7.58 -24.39
N SER A 348 -11.02 6.71 -23.72
CA SER A 348 -9.58 6.75 -23.44
C SER A 348 -8.77 7.42 -24.54
N ILE A 349 -8.78 6.75 -25.69
CA ILE A 349 -7.98 7.06 -26.87
C ILE A 349 -8.63 8.16 -27.71
N GLN A 350 -9.96 8.15 -27.86
CA GLN A 350 -10.69 9.12 -28.67
C GLN A 350 -10.58 10.55 -28.12
N PHE A 351 -10.56 10.75 -26.80
CA PHE A 351 -10.28 12.08 -26.23
C PHE A 351 -8.94 12.63 -26.74
N TRP A 352 -7.88 11.84 -26.66
CA TRP A 352 -6.53 12.27 -27.05
C TRP A 352 -6.34 12.35 -28.56
N ILE A 353 -6.98 11.50 -29.37
CA ILE A 353 -6.97 11.63 -30.84
C ILE A 353 -7.57 12.97 -31.26
N ASN A 354 -8.73 13.32 -30.70
CA ASN A 354 -9.41 14.57 -31.03
C ASN A 354 -8.66 15.80 -30.50
N HIS A 355 -8.01 15.69 -29.33
CA HIS A 355 -7.19 16.77 -28.77
C HIS A 355 -5.87 16.99 -29.54
N ASN A 356 -5.15 15.92 -29.84
CA ASN A 356 -3.88 15.98 -30.59
C ASN A 356 -4.09 16.14 -32.12
N ASN A 357 -5.33 16.16 -32.61
CA ASN A 357 -5.67 16.23 -34.04
C ASN A 357 -5.03 15.08 -34.86
N CYS A 358 -5.01 13.88 -34.27
CA CYS A 358 -4.42 12.66 -34.86
C CYS A 358 -5.32 12.01 -35.93
N SER A 359 -4.73 11.13 -36.74
CA SER A 359 -5.52 10.25 -37.63
C SER A 359 -6.47 9.34 -36.83
N ASN A 360 -7.75 9.31 -37.19
CA ASN A 360 -8.70 8.32 -36.64
C ASN A 360 -8.50 6.89 -37.20
N SER A 361 -7.68 6.73 -38.23
CA SER A 361 -7.27 5.43 -38.77
C SER A 361 -5.85 5.09 -38.30
N PRO A 362 -5.67 4.10 -37.41
CA PRO A 362 -4.36 3.73 -36.91
C PRO A 362 -3.59 2.83 -37.88
N SER A 363 -2.26 2.84 -37.80
CA SER A 363 -1.47 1.68 -38.20
C SER A 363 -1.55 0.62 -37.10
N LEU A 364 -1.85 -0.63 -37.49
CA LEU A 364 -1.99 -1.76 -36.58
C LEU A 364 -0.79 -2.71 -36.70
N GLU A 365 -0.12 -2.94 -35.58
CA GLU A 365 0.92 -3.94 -35.39
C GLU A 365 0.39 -5.02 -34.42
N LYS A 366 0.79 -6.27 -34.59
CA LYS A 366 0.48 -7.36 -33.67
C LYS A 366 1.73 -8.21 -33.42
N SER A 367 1.81 -8.82 -32.25
CA SER A 367 2.75 -9.91 -31.99
C SER A 367 2.44 -11.14 -32.87
N ASP A 368 3.46 -11.85 -33.35
CA ASP A 368 3.38 -13.17 -34.01
C ASP A 368 2.62 -14.19 -33.16
N ASN A 369 2.68 -14.03 -31.83
CA ASN A 369 1.98 -14.86 -30.84
C ASN A 369 0.52 -14.45 -30.54
N GLU A 370 0.01 -13.39 -31.19
CA GLU A 370 -1.33 -12.79 -31.01
C GLU A 370 -1.73 -12.51 -29.54
N ARG A 371 -0.79 -12.04 -28.69
CA ARG A 371 -1.07 -11.57 -27.31
C ARG A 371 -1.01 -10.06 -27.15
N ILE A 372 -0.40 -9.34 -28.08
CA ILE A 372 -0.29 -7.87 -28.08
C ILE A 372 -0.85 -7.33 -29.40
N GLU A 373 -1.68 -6.31 -29.31
CA GLU A 373 -2.04 -5.43 -30.43
C GLU A 373 -1.56 -4.01 -30.12
N LEU A 374 -0.89 -3.37 -31.07
CA LEU A 374 -0.47 -1.97 -30.99
C LEU A 374 -1.16 -1.18 -32.10
N ALA A 375 -1.96 -0.19 -31.72
CA ALA A 375 -2.57 0.77 -32.63
C ALA A 375 -1.89 2.14 -32.47
N ARG A 376 -1.25 2.66 -33.52
CA ARG A 376 -0.67 4.01 -33.54
C ARG A 376 -1.54 4.95 -34.37
N PHE A 377 -1.99 6.02 -33.74
CA PHE A 377 -2.75 7.12 -34.31
C PHE A 377 -1.78 8.32 -34.46
N GLY A 378 -0.82 8.17 -35.38
CA GLY A 378 0.28 9.12 -35.56
C GLY A 378 -0.09 10.40 -36.30
N SER A 379 0.93 11.25 -36.50
CA SER A 379 0.85 12.54 -37.22
C SER A 379 -0.13 13.56 -36.64
N GLY A 380 -0.26 13.61 -35.31
CA GLY A 380 -0.94 14.70 -34.62
C GLY A 380 -0.14 16.01 -34.65
N GLU A 381 -0.75 17.07 -34.15
CA GLU A 381 -0.12 18.38 -34.01
C GLU A 381 1.16 18.31 -33.17
N LYS A 382 2.14 19.17 -33.52
CA LYS A 382 3.52 19.15 -32.99
C LYS A 382 4.28 17.81 -33.20
N ASN A 383 3.80 16.93 -34.09
CA ASN A 383 4.26 15.55 -34.27
C ASN A 383 3.97 14.65 -33.05
N THR A 384 2.91 14.94 -32.30
CA THR A 384 2.43 14.04 -31.24
C THR A 384 1.77 12.80 -31.83
N GLU A 385 1.75 11.73 -31.04
CA GLU A 385 1.09 10.47 -31.37
C GLU A 385 0.19 10.05 -30.20
N VAL A 386 -0.95 9.45 -30.53
CA VAL A 386 -1.70 8.63 -29.58
C VAL A 386 -1.47 7.17 -29.95
N ALA A 387 -1.13 6.33 -29.00
CA ALA A 387 -0.93 4.91 -29.18
C ALA A 387 -1.70 4.12 -28.11
N LEU A 388 -2.21 2.95 -28.51
CA LEU A 388 -2.86 1.98 -27.64
C LEU A 388 -2.15 0.64 -27.77
N ILE A 389 -1.67 0.11 -26.65
CA ILE A 389 -1.15 -1.26 -26.53
C ILE A 389 -2.19 -2.08 -25.76
N THR A 390 -2.83 -3.00 -26.47
CA THR A 390 -3.83 -3.92 -25.92
C THR A 390 -3.21 -5.28 -25.67
N LEU A 391 -3.17 -5.66 -24.40
CA LEU A 391 -2.67 -6.96 -23.94
C LEU A 391 -3.85 -7.93 -23.94
N LEU A 392 -3.99 -8.74 -24.99
CA LEU A 392 -5.20 -9.51 -25.32
C LEU A 392 -5.62 -10.55 -24.26
N TYR A 393 -4.68 -10.99 -23.42
CA TYR A 393 -4.92 -11.86 -22.26
C TYR A 393 -4.56 -11.19 -20.93
N GLY A 394 -4.10 -9.93 -20.97
CA GLY A 394 -3.69 -9.19 -19.77
C GLY A 394 -4.87 -8.87 -18.87
N SER A 395 -4.65 -9.01 -17.56
CA SER A 395 -5.56 -8.59 -16.48
C SER A 395 -5.03 -7.32 -15.79
N HIS A 396 -5.74 -6.80 -14.78
CA HIS A 396 -5.37 -5.55 -14.08
C HIS A 396 -3.97 -5.57 -13.43
N ALA A 397 -3.39 -6.74 -13.13
CA ALA A 397 -2.16 -6.84 -12.35
C ALA A 397 -0.90 -6.70 -13.22
N TRP A 398 -0.10 -5.66 -12.98
CA TRP A 398 1.15 -5.35 -13.72
C TRP A 398 2.12 -6.55 -13.80
N SER A 399 2.28 -7.30 -12.72
CA SER A 399 3.09 -8.53 -12.69
C SER A 399 2.62 -9.57 -13.71
N ASN A 400 1.30 -9.73 -13.83
CA ASN A 400 0.68 -10.73 -14.70
C ASN A 400 0.74 -10.28 -16.16
N MET A 401 0.57 -8.97 -16.42
CA MET A 401 0.85 -8.36 -17.72
C MET A 401 2.28 -8.65 -18.21
N SER A 402 3.28 -8.70 -17.32
CA SER A 402 4.66 -9.04 -17.70
C SER A 402 4.95 -10.54 -17.80
N ALA A 403 4.30 -11.38 -16.99
CA ALA A 403 4.63 -12.81 -16.92
C ALA A 403 3.98 -13.68 -18.00
N GLU A 404 2.86 -13.22 -18.59
CA GLU A 404 2.06 -14.01 -19.55
C GLU A 404 2.30 -13.61 -21.02
N ILE A 405 3.24 -12.70 -21.29
CA ILE A 405 3.38 -12.04 -22.60
C ILE A 405 4.83 -12.08 -23.07
N ALA A 406 5.06 -12.60 -24.28
CA ALA A 406 6.36 -12.50 -24.94
C ALA A 406 6.50 -11.08 -25.55
N LEU A 407 7.14 -10.20 -24.79
CA LEU A 407 7.36 -8.80 -25.12
C LEU A 407 8.57 -8.60 -26.08
N GLU A 408 9.32 -9.67 -26.35
CA GLU A 408 10.58 -9.66 -27.13
C GLU A 408 10.39 -9.16 -28.56
N GLU A 409 9.19 -9.37 -29.12
CA GLU A 409 8.79 -8.93 -30.46
C GLU A 409 8.64 -7.40 -30.56
N PHE A 410 8.40 -6.73 -29.42
CA PHE A 410 8.47 -5.27 -29.26
C PHE A 410 9.81 -4.83 -28.62
N TYR A 411 10.84 -5.68 -28.71
CA TYR A 411 12.20 -5.50 -28.19
C TYR A 411 12.29 -5.32 -26.67
N ALA A 412 11.28 -5.75 -25.92
CA ALA A 412 11.21 -5.62 -24.47
C ALA A 412 11.22 -6.97 -23.74
N THR A 413 11.76 -6.99 -22.52
CA THR A 413 11.80 -8.15 -21.61
C THR A 413 10.87 -7.97 -20.41
N SER A 414 10.29 -6.78 -20.24
CA SER A 414 9.35 -6.43 -19.17
C SER A 414 8.42 -5.30 -19.60
N LEU A 415 7.28 -5.15 -18.92
CA LEU A 415 6.35 -4.04 -19.20
C LEU A 415 7.00 -2.67 -18.92
N ALA A 416 7.87 -2.58 -17.92
CA ALA A 416 8.70 -1.39 -17.66
C ALA A 416 9.59 -1.02 -18.84
N GLU A 417 10.22 -2.02 -19.48
CA GLU A 417 11.06 -1.83 -20.65
C GLU A 417 10.24 -1.46 -21.90
N LEU A 418 9.05 -2.06 -22.09
CA LEU A 418 8.14 -1.68 -23.16
C LEU A 418 7.71 -0.21 -23.02
N ILE A 419 7.29 0.20 -21.83
CA ILE A 419 6.93 1.60 -21.52
C ILE A 419 8.07 2.54 -21.87
N TRP A 420 9.29 2.22 -21.41
CA TRP A 420 10.47 3.00 -21.73
C TRP A 420 10.74 3.07 -23.24
N ILE A 421 10.72 1.94 -23.95
CA ILE A 421 10.94 1.89 -25.40
C ILE A 421 9.92 2.75 -26.16
N GLN A 422 8.68 2.87 -25.69
CA GLN A 422 7.70 3.74 -26.32
C GLN A 422 7.87 5.22 -25.94
N VAL A 423 7.96 5.59 -24.65
CA VAL A 423 8.04 7.02 -24.26
C VAL A 423 9.35 7.67 -24.68
N SER A 424 10.46 6.92 -24.65
CA SER A 424 11.81 7.46 -24.87
C SER A 424 12.06 7.98 -26.29
N GLN A 425 11.18 7.64 -27.25
CA GLN A 425 11.19 8.15 -28.63
C GLN A 425 10.79 9.63 -28.72
N TYR A 426 10.00 10.13 -27.77
CA TYR A 426 9.47 11.49 -27.79
C TYR A 426 10.43 12.48 -27.14
N SER A 427 10.50 13.68 -27.71
CA SER A 427 11.14 14.85 -27.12
C SER A 427 10.20 16.03 -27.32
N ARG A 428 10.02 16.85 -26.28
CA ARG A 428 9.29 18.11 -26.39
C ARG A 428 10.07 19.09 -27.29
N VAL A 429 9.33 19.83 -28.12
CA VAL A 429 9.83 20.71 -29.20
C VAL A 429 9.91 22.15 -28.74
#